data_AF-A0A3D8P0K9-F1
#
_entry.id   AF-A0A3D8P0K9-F1
#
_cell.length_a   1.000
_cell.length_b   1.000
_cell.length_c   1.000
_cell.angle_alpha   90.00
_cell.angle_beta   90.00
_cell.angle_gamma   90.00
#
_symmetry.space_group_name_H-M   'P 1'
#
loop_
_entity.id
_entity.type
_entity.pdbx_description
1 polymer ?
#
loop_
_entity_poly.entity_id
_entity_poly.type
_entity_poly.pdbx_seq_one_letter_code
_entity_poly.pdbx_strand_id
1 'polypeptide(L)'
;IYLCGDGDRWIKRGLEFLPKSVFVLDLFHLDKYLVAALGKDKGAYGEIWAALRRGDRVGVEKVLKGAARKAETPGRRKAVRDCRR
;
A
#
# COMPACT_ATOMS: atom_id res chain seq x y z
N ILE A 1 -4.05 12.59 -17.52
CA ILE A 1 -5.22 12.15 -16.72
C ILE A 1 -4.72 11.13 -15.71
N TYR A 2 -5.10 11.24 -14.43
CA TYR A 2 -4.82 10.20 -13.44
C TYR A 2 -6.07 9.34 -13.25
N LEU A 3 -5.90 8.02 -13.32
CA LEU A 3 -6.96 7.06 -13.07
C LEU A 3 -6.72 6.45 -11.69
N CYS A 4 -7.55 6.83 -10.72
CA CYS A 4 -7.38 6.44 -9.33
C CYS A 4 -8.34 5.30 -8.96
N GLY A 5 -7.87 4.35 -8.15
CA GLY A 5 -8.70 3.26 -7.65
C GLY A 5 -7.90 2.21 -6.87
N ASP A 6 -8.52 1.05 -6.64
CA ASP A 6 -7.90 -0.11 -5.96
C ASP A 6 -6.89 -0.87 -6.82
N GLY A 7 -6.87 -0.63 -8.13
CA GLY A 7 -5.99 -1.29 -9.08
C GLY A 7 -6.53 -2.62 -9.60
N ASP A 8 -7.82 -2.91 -9.37
CA ASP A 8 -8.50 -4.04 -9.99
C ASP A 8 -8.48 -3.93 -11.51
N ARG A 9 -8.59 -5.11 -12.15
CA ARG A 9 -8.47 -5.24 -13.62
C ARG A 9 -9.44 -4.33 -14.36
N TRP A 10 -10.66 -4.17 -13.86
CA TRP A 10 -11.69 -3.34 -14.52
C TRP A 10 -11.34 -1.86 -14.47
N ILE A 11 -10.75 -1.37 -13.36
CA ILE A 11 -10.24 0.01 -13.26
C ILE A 11 -9.07 0.18 -14.21
N LYS A 12 -8.08 -0.72 -14.17
CA LYS A 12 -6.88 -0.61 -15.03
C LYS A 12 -7.21 -0.66 -16.52
N ARG A 13 -8.33 -1.29 -16.91
CA ARG A 13 -8.81 -1.28 -18.30
C ARG A 13 -9.13 0.13 -18.80
N GLY A 14 -9.44 1.07 -17.92
CA GLY A 14 -9.63 2.48 -18.27
C GLY A 14 -8.42 3.12 -18.95
N LEU A 15 -7.20 2.59 -18.73
CA LEU A 15 -5.98 3.05 -19.41
C LEU A 15 -6.01 2.80 -20.92
N GLU A 16 -6.78 1.79 -21.39
CA GLU A 16 -6.97 1.50 -22.83
C GLU A 16 -7.84 2.56 -23.51
N PHE A 17 -8.78 3.16 -22.77
CA PHE A 17 -9.75 4.13 -23.29
C PHE A 17 -9.31 5.58 -23.09
N LEU A 18 -8.41 5.84 -22.12
CA LEU A 18 -7.91 7.16 -21.76
C LEU A 18 -6.44 7.30 -22.18
N PRO A 19 -6.14 7.80 -23.39
CA PRO A 19 -4.76 7.90 -23.86
C PRO A 19 -3.92 8.81 -22.94
N LYS A 20 -2.65 8.42 -22.74
CA LYS A 20 -1.69 9.11 -21.84
C LYS A 20 -2.16 9.21 -20.37
N SER A 21 -3.11 8.39 -19.96
CA SER A 21 -3.48 8.29 -18.55
C SER A 21 -2.51 7.42 -17.76
N VAL A 22 -2.40 7.67 -16.46
CA VAL A 22 -1.55 6.91 -15.54
C VAL A 22 -2.40 6.45 -14.37
N PHE A 23 -2.31 5.16 -14.05
CA PHE A 23 -2.97 4.61 -12.87
C PHE A 23 -2.24 5.04 -11.59
N VAL A 24 -3.01 5.44 -10.58
CA VAL A 24 -2.53 5.78 -9.24
C VAL A 24 -3.37 5.04 -8.21
N LEU A 25 -2.74 4.35 -7.25
CA LEU A 25 -3.47 3.76 -6.13
C LEU A 25 -4.09 4.89 -5.31
N ASP A 26 -5.40 4.83 -5.05
CA ASP A 26 -6.04 5.86 -4.24
C ASP A 26 -5.63 5.77 -2.75
N LEU A 27 -5.80 6.89 -2.03
CA LEU A 27 -5.38 6.99 -0.64
C LEU A 27 -6.18 6.10 0.30
N PHE A 28 -7.45 5.80 -0.02
CA PHE A 28 -8.27 4.92 0.79
C PHE A 28 -7.75 3.48 0.75
N HIS A 29 -7.45 2.97 -0.44
CA HIS A 29 -6.90 1.63 -0.62
C HIS A 29 -5.48 1.52 -0.07
N LEU A 30 -4.66 2.55 -0.25
CA LEU A 30 -3.36 2.64 0.41
C LEU A 30 -3.51 2.50 1.93
N ASP A 31 -4.37 3.31 2.55
CA ASP A 31 -4.57 3.28 4.00
C ASP A 31 -5.15 1.94 4.49
N LYS A 32 -6.12 1.39 3.76
CA LYS A 32 -6.71 0.07 4.04
C LYS A 32 -5.64 -1.03 4.10
N TYR A 33 -4.69 -1.05 3.16
CA TYR A 33 -3.60 -2.03 3.18
C TYR A 33 -2.63 -1.80 4.35
N LEU A 34 -2.30 -0.53 4.65
CA LEU A 34 -1.44 -0.19 5.78
C LEU A 34 -2.06 -0.58 7.12
N VAL A 35 -3.33 -0.27 7.36
CA VAL A 35 -4.05 -0.64 8.58
C VAL A 35 -4.09 -2.17 8.74
N ALA A 36 -4.37 -2.90 7.65
CA ALA A 36 -4.41 -4.35 7.69
C ALA A 36 -3.03 -4.98 8.00
N ALA A 37 -1.94 -4.42 7.45
CA ALA A 37 -0.58 -4.92 7.63
C ALA A 37 0.00 -4.59 9.03
N LEU A 38 -0.22 -3.36 9.49
CA LEU A 38 0.42 -2.82 10.69
C LEU A 38 -0.41 -3.05 11.96
N GLY A 39 -1.73 -3.25 11.82
CA GLY A 39 -2.63 -3.42 12.96
C GLY A 39 -2.63 -2.18 13.85
N LYS A 40 -2.36 -2.36 15.14
CA LYS A 40 -2.35 -1.26 16.14
C LYS A 40 -0.98 -0.56 16.29
N ASP A 41 0.02 -0.90 15.48
CA ASP A 41 1.36 -0.30 15.55
C ASP A 41 1.36 1.13 14.96
N LYS A 42 0.94 2.10 15.78
CA LYS A 42 0.86 3.52 15.40
C LYS A 42 2.22 4.13 15.03
N GLY A 43 3.31 3.61 15.61
CA GLY A 43 4.66 4.04 15.29
C GLY A 43 5.05 3.66 13.87
N ALA A 44 4.92 2.38 13.53
CA ALA A 44 5.15 1.89 12.17
C ALA A 44 4.25 2.59 11.13
N TYR A 45 2.99 2.86 11.49
CA TYR A 45 2.07 3.60 10.62
C TYR A 45 2.55 5.03 10.33
N GLY A 46 2.97 5.76 11.37
CA GLY A 46 3.55 7.09 11.21
C GLY A 46 4.84 7.11 10.39
N GLU A 47 5.72 6.13 10.62
CA GLU A 47 6.98 5.97 9.87
C GLU A 47 6.73 5.72 8.38
N ILE A 48 5.77 4.86 8.02
CA ILE A 48 5.41 4.63 6.61
C ILE A 48 4.88 5.89 5.96
N TRP A 49 3.95 6.61 6.60
CA TRP A 49 3.43 7.85 6.01
C TRP A 49 4.51 8.91 5.83
N ALA A 50 5.47 8.99 6.76
CA ALA A 50 6.61 9.87 6.62
C ALA A 50 7.52 9.47 5.45
N ALA A 51 7.75 8.16 5.25
CA ALA A 51 8.52 7.65 4.11
C ALA A 51 7.80 7.88 2.77
N LEU A 52 6.49 7.61 2.71
CA LEU A 52 5.65 7.87 1.53
C LEU A 52 5.69 9.33 1.11
N ARG A 53 5.55 10.27 2.07
CA ARG A 53 5.64 11.72 1.80
C ARG A 53 6.99 12.15 1.22
N ARG A 54 8.07 11.42 1.54
CA ARG A 54 9.42 11.68 1.01
C ARG A 54 9.73 10.91 -0.27
N GLY A 55 8.83 10.05 -0.77
CA GLY A 55 9.13 9.12 -1.85
C GLY A 55 10.15 8.03 -1.48
N ASP A 56 10.35 7.78 -0.19
CA ASP A 56 11.36 6.85 0.34
C ASP A 56 10.85 5.39 0.29
N ARG A 57 11.00 4.76 -0.87
CA ARG A 57 10.61 3.36 -1.08
C ARG A 57 11.37 2.38 -0.18
N VAL A 58 12.64 2.67 0.12
CA VAL A 58 13.48 1.78 0.96
C VAL A 58 12.99 1.81 2.41
N GLY A 59 12.64 3.01 2.92
CA GLY A 59 12.03 3.20 4.22
C GLY A 59 10.70 2.46 4.37
N VAL A 60 9.81 2.59 3.38
CA VAL A 60 8.52 1.85 3.36
C VAL A 60 8.76 0.34 3.46
N GLU A 61 9.66 -0.20 2.63
CA GLU A 61 9.96 -1.63 2.58
C GLU A 61 10.60 -2.13 3.89
N LYS A 62 11.44 -1.31 4.54
CA LYS A 62 12.03 -1.63 5.85
C LYS A 62 10.95 -1.79 6.92
N VAL A 63 9.99 -0.86 6.98
CA VAL A 63 8.90 -0.92 7.97
C VAL A 63 8.00 -2.14 7.72
N LEU A 64 7.61 -2.40 6.47
CA LEU A 64 6.79 -3.56 6.12
C LEU A 64 7.50 -4.89 6.41
N LYS A 65 8.81 -4.99 6.19
CA LYS A 65 9.61 -6.16 6.63
C LYS A 65 9.62 -6.33 8.15
N GLY A 66 9.72 -5.22 8.89
CA GLY A 66 9.58 -5.22 10.35
C GLY A 66 8.20 -5.75 10.80
N ALA A 67 7.13 -5.27 10.16
CA ALA A 67 5.77 -5.74 10.42
C ALA A 67 5.60 -7.23 10.11
N ALA A 68 6.22 -7.73 9.03
CA ALA A 68 6.18 -9.15 8.67
C ALA A 68 6.83 -10.04 9.74
N ARG A 69 7.95 -9.60 10.33
CA ARG A 69 8.63 -10.31 11.43
C ARG A 69 7.80 -10.35 12.71
N LYS A 70 7.03 -9.29 13.00
CA LYS A 70 6.14 -9.20 14.16
C LYS A 70 4.74 -9.82 13.94
N ALA A 71 4.47 -10.38 12.76
CA ALA A 71 3.14 -10.87 12.41
C ALA A 71 2.89 -12.28 12.97
N GLU A 72 2.20 -12.35 14.11
CA GLU A 72 1.91 -13.59 14.84
C GLU A 72 0.81 -14.45 14.19
N THR A 73 -0.17 -13.83 13.54
CA THR A 73 -1.32 -14.54 12.96
C THR A 73 -1.16 -14.79 11.45
N PRO A 74 -1.73 -15.90 10.91
CA PRO A 74 -1.75 -16.13 9.47
C PRO A 74 -2.40 -14.99 8.68
N GLY A 75 -3.48 -14.40 9.22
CA GLY A 75 -4.18 -13.27 8.62
C GLY A 75 -3.30 -12.02 8.51
N ARG A 76 -2.59 -11.66 9.59
CA ARG A 76 -1.68 -10.50 9.57
C ARG A 76 -0.49 -10.76 8.64
N ARG A 77 0.06 -11.98 8.60
CA ARG A 77 1.12 -12.35 7.63
C ARG A 77 0.64 -12.19 6.18
N LYS A 78 -0.60 -12.56 5.88
CA LYS A 78 -1.20 -12.34 4.56
C LYS A 78 -1.35 -10.85 4.25
N ALA A 79 -1.88 -10.07 5.20
CA ALA A 79 -2.06 -8.63 5.03
C ALA A 79 -0.75 -7.89 4.74
N VAL A 80 0.35 -8.22 5.45
CA VAL A 80 1.67 -7.62 5.19
C VAL A 80 2.20 -8.01 3.80
N ARG A 81 1.96 -9.24 3.33
CA ARG A 81 2.34 -9.65 1.97
C ARG A 81 1.52 -8.91 0.91
N ASP A 82 0.22 -8.79 1.10
CA ASP A 82 -0.67 -8.12 0.17
C ASP A 82 -0.34 -6.63 0.07
N CYS A 83 0.01 -5.97 1.18
CA CYS A 83 0.43 -4.57 1.23
C CYS A 83 1.76 -4.29 0.50
N ARG A 84 2.59 -5.31 0.24
CA ARG A 84 3.90 -5.16 -0.45
C ARG A 84 3.82 -5.40 -1.97
N ARG A 85 2.66 -5.78 -2.50
CA ARG A 85 2.44 -5.97 -3.94
C ARG A 85 2.28 -4.65 -4.67
#